data_AF-D1A7J3-F1
#
_entry.id   AF-D1A7J3-F1
#
_cell.length_a   1.000
_cell.length_b   1.000
_cell.length_c   1.000
_cell.angle_alpha   90.00
_cell.angle_beta   90.00
_cell.angle_gamma   90.00
#
_symmetry.space_group_name_H-M   'P 1'
#
loop_
_entity.id
_entity.type
_entity.pdbx_description
1 polymer ?
#
loop_
_entity_poly.entity_id
_entity_poly.type
_entity_poly.pdbx_seq_one_letter_code
_entity_poly.pdbx_strand_id
1 'polypeptide(L)'
;MSNDPRYETLRRRAVALRRSGKSTRQIRETLGIGKRLTAELVRGEPPPEWTKRPNAKDNLRARARRLRAQGKSYSEIAAALGVSKSSCSLWLRDMPRPIDKAEQIRRSVEARRRSGRTGGKTHARRLATKLAAARQIGELTDRDLTLAGAIAYWCEGAKSRPGAPGGRVIFTNSDPALVVLFLRFLDALGVDRSRLRFRLQIHDTADLEEAHRFWEETVGVSARQFGEPTIKRSNPVTNRRNLGKDYRGCLQVGVLRGAELYRRIEGLAKAVLQQSENDGSGALFAAPMTRLRERAVAMRRAGHSRTDIQNLLGIPDEELVDGLLAVQAPAPRWAAGAGRPESLKDQARELRAQGWGYRRIAAHLRHPRAEVREWLLGERMRTRGDGDPRTAGLREYWRQRRAYAHVAHRLIAERAAREVHPLSERELLLLGAVMYWCEGGKDKTYRRRERVCFINSDAALVKFFVAFLESCGVERSRMAMRVHIHRTGDVEAAHEFWAKPLGVERDFFRSPVIKRHEPKTSYRDREYRGCLQVDVLRSRELYWKIEGWFLGAVLGGEPAANK
;
A
#
# COMPACT_ATOMS: atom_id res chain seq x y z
N MET A 1 -43.08 41.04 -0.10
CA MET A 1 -43.24 42.48 0.26
C MET A 1 -41.92 43.26 0.30
N SER A 2 -40.77 42.70 -0.10
CA SER A 2 -39.45 43.37 0.05
C SER A 2 -39.06 44.31 -1.11
N ASN A 3 -39.84 44.39 -2.19
CA ASN A 3 -39.56 45.24 -3.36
C ASN A 3 -40.52 46.45 -3.49
N ASP A 4 -41.28 46.76 -2.44
CA ASP A 4 -42.11 47.98 -2.41
C ASP A 4 -41.21 49.20 -2.07
N PRO A 5 -41.15 50.23 -2.94
CA PRO A 5 -40.37 51.46 -2.68
C PRO A 5 -40.70 52.14 -1.35
N ARG A 6 -41.95 51.99 -0.88
CA ARG A 6 -42.39 52.51 0.43
C ARG A 6 -41.74 51.74 1.58
N TYR A 7 -41.61 50.41 1.46
CA TYR A 7 -40.97 49.57 2.47
C TYR A 7 -39.49 49.91 2.64
N GLU A 8 -38.75 50.07 1.54
CA GLU A 8 -37.31 50.40 1.61
C GLU A 8 -37.07 51.81 2.17
N THR A 9 -37.98 52.74 1.90
CA THR A 9 -37.95 54.09 2.46
C THR A 9 -38.26 54.07 3.97
N LEU A 10 -39.26 53.29 4.39
CA LEU A 10 -39.58 53.06 5.81
C LEU A 10 -38.44 52.36 6.56
N ARG A 11 -37.80 51.36 5.95
CA ARG A 11 -36.66 50.65 6.52
C ARG A 11 -35.48 51.57 6.75
N ARG A 12 -35.11 52.40 5.76
CA ARG A 12 -34.04 53.38 5.90
C ARG A 12 -34.30 54.36 7.04
N ARG A 13 -35.54 54.87 7.18
CA ARG A 13 -35.91 55.76 8.31
C ARG A 13 -35.87 55.05 9.66
N ALA A 14 -36.36 53.80 9.74
CA ALA A 14 -36.34 53.02 10.97
C ALA A 14 -34.91 52.69 11.44
N VAL A 15 -34.04 52.30 10.50
CA VAL A 15 -32.61 52.04 10.77
C VAL A 15 -31.89 53.32 11.20
N ALA A 16 -32.14 54.47 10.54
CA ALA A 16 -31.56 55.75 10.94
C ALA A 16 -31.96 56.15 12.37
N LEU A 17 -33.24 55.99 12.74
CA LEU A 17 -33.71 56.24 14.11
C LEU A 17 -33.12 55.24 15.11
N ARG A 18 -32.86 54.00 14.71
CA ARG A 18 -32.20 52.99 15.56
C ARG A 18 -30.74 53.35 15.83
N ARG A 19 -30.02 53.77 14.78
CA ARG A 19 -28.62 54.20 14.87
C ARG A 19 -28.44 55.51 15.63
N SER A 20 -29.45 56.38 15.66
CA SER A 20 -29.46 57.58 16.52
C SER A 20 -29.84 57.29 17.98
N GLY A 21 -29.96 56.02 18.37
CA GLY A 21 -30.12 55.62 19.78
C GLY A 21 -31.57 55.47 20.25
N LYS A 22 -32.56 55.53 19.36
CA LYS A 22 -33.97 55.33 19.75
C LYS A 22 -34.31 53.87 20.04
N SER A 23 -35.16 53.67 21.05
CA SER A 23 -35.74 52.36 21.37
C SER A 23 -36.77 51.93 20.32
N THR A 24 -37.06 50.63 20.24
CA THR A 24 -38.10 50.11 19.32
C THR A 24 -39.48 50.73 19.60
N ARG A 25 -39.76 51.10 20.85
CA ARG A 25 -40.97 51.84 21.23
C ARG A 25 -41.00 53.24 20.62
N GLN A 26 -39.92 54.00 20.76
CA GLN A 26 -39.83 55.37 20.22
C GLN A 26 -39.83 55.39 18.69
N ILE A 27 -39.22 54.40 18.04
CA ILE A 27 -39.25 54.26 16.57
C ILE A 27 -40.67 53.99 16.09
N ARG A 28 -41.39 53.11 16.79
CA ARG A 28 -42.80 52.80 16.54
C ARG A 28 -43.67 54.06 16.64
N GLU A 29 -43.49 54.83 17.71
CA GLU A 29 -44.22 56.09 17.95
C GLU A 29 -43.84 57.17 16.90
N THR A 30 -42.56 57.29 16.52
CA THR A 30 -42.09 58.29 15.55
C THR A 30 -42.58 57.99 14.13
N LEU A 31 -42.70 56.72 13.76
CA LEU A 31 -43.07 56.29 12.40
C LEU A 31 -44.54 55.89 12.24
N GLY A 32 -45.31 55.83 13.33
CA GLY A 32 -46.73 55.47 13.30
C GLY A 32 -47.01 54.02 12.84
N ILE A 33 -46.05 53.11 13.01
CA ILE A 33 -46.12 51.72 12.51
C ILE A 33 -46.38 50.70 13.61
N GLY A 34 -46.82 49.49 13.26
CA GLY A 34 -47.05 48.40 14.22
C GLY A 34 -45.78 47.83 14.86
N LYS A 35 -45.92 47.19 16.03
CA LYS A 35 -44.81 46.54 16.78
C LYS A 35 -44.06 45.50 15.95
N ARG A 36 -44.79 44.66 15.22
CA ARG A 36 -44.23 43.57 14.40
C ARG A 36 -43.39 44.11 13.23
N LEU A 37 -43.94 45.10 12.51
CA LEU A 37 -43.24 45.77 11.41
C LEU A 37 -42.01 46.53 11.90
N THR A 38 -42.08 47.21 13.05
CA THR A 38 -40.91 47.88 13.63
C THR A 38 -39.76 46.91 13.89
N ALA A 39 -40.04 45.76 14.51
CA ALA A 39 -39.03 44.73 14.81
C ALA A 39 -38.42 44.11 13.55
N GLU A 40 -39.19 44.03 12.47
CA GLU A 40 -38.73 43.56 11.18
C GLU A 40 -37.83 44.58 10.48
N LEU A 41 -38.21 45.87 10.45
CA LEU A 41 -37.44 46.92 9.79
C LEU A 41 -36.07 47.16 10.45
N VAL A 42 -35.97 47.04 11.78
CA VAL A 42 -34.71 47.21 12.51
C VAL A 42 -33.92 45.92 12.72
N ARG A 43 -34.34 44.80 12.12
CA ARG A 43 -33.66 43.51 12.25
C ARG A 43 -32.24 43.60 11.71
N GLY A 44 -31.27 43.22 12.55
CA GLY A 44 -29.83 43.32 12.25
C GLY A 44 -29.13 44.53 12.87
N GLU A 45 -29.87 45.53 13.36
CA GLU A 45 -29.30 46.69 14.06
C GLU A 45 -29.32 46.47 15.59
N PRO A 46 -28.19 46.66 16.29
CA PRO A 46 -28.10 46.41 17.73
C PRO A 46 -29.00 47.36 18.53
N PRO A 47 -29.51 46.93 19.71
CA PRO A 47 -30.19 47.83 20.62
C PRO A 47 -29.24 48.89 21.21
N PRO A 48 -29.72 50.13 21.46
CA PRO A 48 -28.95 51.15 22.15
C PRO A 48 -28.40 50.64 23.48
N GLU A 49 -27.15 50.96 23.81
CA GLU A 49 -26.47 50.44 25.00
C GLU A 49 -27.25 50.69 26.31
N TRP A 50 -27.88 51.85 26.45
CA TRP A 50 -28.68 52.20 27.63
C TRP A 50 -29.92 51.31 27.83
N THR A 51 -30.38 50.62 26.78
CA THR A 51 -31.50 49.67 26.86
C THR A 51 -31.06 48.26 27.26
N LYS A 52 -29.75 47.97 27.27
CA LYS A 52 -29.22 46.69 27.76
C LYS A 52 -29.18 46.73 29.28
N ARG A 53 -30.04 45.94 29.93
CA ARG A 53 -29.95 45.74 31.38
C ARG A 53 -28.78 44.79 31.68
N PRO A 54 -27.80 45.16 32.50
CA PRO A 54 -26.82 44.19 33.01
C PRO A 54 -27.56 43.12 33.83
N ASN A 55 -27.25 41.83 33.61
CA ASN A 55 -27.83 40.80 34.46
C ASN A 55 -27.22 40.93 35.86
N ALA A 56 -28.04 40.85 36.90
CA ALA A 56 -27.64 41.04 38.30
C ALA A 56 -26.46 40.15 38.77
N LYS A 57 -26.07 39.12 38.00
CA LYS A 57 -25.00 38.16 38.34
C LYS A 57 -23.78 38.20 37.41
N ASP A 58 -23.69 39.14 36.46
CA ASP A 58 -22.58 39.20 35.50
C ASP A 58 -21.23 39.46 36.20
N ASN A 59 -21.22 40.29 37.24
CA ASN A 59 -20.03 40.55 38.06
C ASN A 59 -19.57 39.29 38.84
N LEU A 60 -20.53 38.52 39.37
CA LEU A 60 -20.23 37.25 40.07
C LEU A 60 -19.70 36.19 39.11
N ARG A 61 -20.25 36.11 37.89
CA ARG A 61 -19.76 35.22 36.83
C ARG A 61 -18.32 35.57 36.42
N ALA A 62 -18.01 36.87 36.24
CA ALA A 62 -16.66 37.31 35.91
C ALA A 62 -15.65 36.98 37.04
N ARG A 63 -16.06 37.11 38.31
CA ARG A 63 -15.23 36.75 39.47
C ARG A 63 -15.04 35.24 39.61
N ALA A 64 -16.08 34.44 39.33
CA ALA A 64 -16.01 32.98 39.31
C ALA A 64 -14.99 32.46 38.29
N ARG A 65 -14.95 33.04 37.09
CA ARG A 65 -13.97 32.66 36.04
C ARG A 65 -12.53 33.01 36.45
N ARG A 66 -12.31 34.15 37.11
CA ARG A 66 -10.98 34.51 37.66
C ARG A 66 -10.50 33.49 38.71
N LEU A 67 -11.36 33.14 39.67
CA LEU A 67 -11.01 32.14 40.69
C LEU A 67 -10.77 30.75 40.09
N ARG A 68 -11.48 30.39 39.02
CA ARG A 68 -11.28 29.14 38.29
C ARG A 68 -9.93 29.09 37.57
N ALA A 69 -9.52 30.21 36.95
CA ALA A 69 -8.21 30.34 36.32
C ALA A 69 -7.05 30.24 37.33
N GLN A 70 -7.29 30.64 38.59
CA GLN A 70 -6.34 30.53 39.70
C GLN A 70 -6.27 29.13 40.33
N GLY A 71 -7.00 28.15 39.80
CA GLY A 71 -6.91 26.77 40.27
C GLY A 71 -8.04 26.28 41.17
N LYS A 72 -9.00 27.14 41.56
CA LYS A 72 -10.04 26.76 42.52
C LYS A 72 -11.10 25.80 41.95
N SER A 73 -11.58 24.89 42.78
CA SER A 73 -12.68 23.96 42.50
C SER A 73 -14.05 24.65 42.51
N TYR A 74 -15.08 24.01 41.94
CA TYR A 74 -16.44 24.59 41.95
C TYR A 74 -17.00 24.77 43.36
N SER A 75 -16.63 23.92 44.31
CA SER A 75 -17.02 24.05 45.73
C SER A 75 -16.36 25.27 46.38
N GLU A 76 -15.06 25.48 46.15
CA GLU A 76 -14.34 26.63 46.70
C GLU A 76 -14.83 27.96 46.09
N ILE A 77 -15.18 27.97 44.80
CA ILE A 77 -15.74 29.14 44.14
C ILE A 77 -17.16 29.43 44.62
N ALA A 78 -17.98 28.40 44.81
CA ALA A 78 -19.33 28.53 45.35
C ALA A 78 -19.31 29.13 46.76
N ALA A 79 -18.43 28.62 47.62
CA ALA A 79 -18.22 29.15 48.97
C ALA A 79 -17.68 30.59 48.96
N ALA A 80 -16.68 30.90 48.12
CA ALA A 80 -16.06 32.21 48.08
C ALA A 80 -16.95 33.33 47.50
N LEU A 81 -17.97 32.98 46.70
CA LEU A 81 -18.85 33.96 46.05
C LEU A 81 -20.30 33.93 46.58
N GLY A 82 -20.60 33.05 47.54
CA GLY A 82 -21.96 32.91 48.08
C GLY A 82 -22.99 32.46 47.03
N VAL A 83 -22.57 31.64 46.07
CA VAL A 83 -23.44 31.14 44.98
C VAL A 83 -23.58 29.63 45.04
N SER A 84 -24.65 29.09 44.45
CA SER A 84 -24.84 27.65 44.37
C SER A 84 -23.78 26.98 43.49
N LYS A 85 -23.43 25.73 43.81
CA LYS A 85 -22.54 24.90 42.97
C LYS A 85 -23.09 24.69 41.55
N SER A 86 -24.42 24.69 41.39
CA SER A 86 -25.08 24.65 40.07
C SER A 86 -24.82 25.91 39.25
N SER A 87 -24.77 27.09 39.89
CA SER A 87 -24.42 28.36 39.23
C SER A 87 -22.96 28.35 38.77
N CYS A 88 -22.02 27.89 39.61
CA CYS A 88 -20.63 27.69 39.22
C CYS A 88 -20.49 26.71 38.04
N SER A 89 -21.23 25.59 38.08
CA SER A 89 -21.22 24.60 36.98
C SER A 89 -21.66 25.22 35.66
N LEU A 90 -22.75 26.00 35.66
CA LEU A 90 -23.24 26.66 34.46
C LEU A 90 -22.25 27.70 33.91
N TRP A 91 -21.60 28.47 34.80
CA TRP A 91 -20.68 29.54 34.41
C TRP A 91 -19.28 29.08 33.98
N LEU A 92 -18.85 27.89 34.44
CA LEU A 92 -17.46 27.43 34.33
C LEU A 92 -17.30 26.11 33.56
N ARG A 93 -18.37 25.48 33.07
CA ARG A 93 -18.34 24.19 32.35
C ARG A 93 -17.38 24.13 31.16
N ASP A 94 -17.08 25.28 30.57
CA ASP A 94 -16.16 25.47 29.46
C ASP A 94 -14.69 25.59 29.89
N MET A 95 -14.43 25.77 31.20
CA MET A 95 -13.08 25.91 31.74
C MET A 95 -12.54 24.56 32.26
N PRO A 96 -11.32 24.15 31.86
CA PRO A 96 -10.73 22.88 32.28
C PRO A 96 -10.60 22.81 33.81
N ARG A 97 -10.70 21.59 34.37
CA ARG A 97 -10.50 21.36 35.81
C ARG A 97 -9.01 21.54 36.12
N PRO A 98 -8.63 22.49 37.00
CA PRO A 98 -7.28 22.55 37.53
C PRO A 98 -7.08 21.30 38.38
N ILE A 99 -6.15 20.44 37.99
CA ILE A 99 -5.61 19.37 38.83
C ILE A 99 -4.18 19.77 39.14
N ASP A 100 -3.78 19.70 40.41
CA ASP A 100 -2.40 19.96 40.77
C ASP A 100 -1.47 18.83 40.29
N LYS A 101 -0.17 19.11 40.29
CA LYS A 101 0.85 18.16 39.82
C LYS A 101 0.89 16.90 40.68
N ALA A 102 0.55 16.98 41.98
CA ALA A 102 0.55 15.85 42.90
C ALA A 102 -0.61 14.88 42.59
N GLU A 103 -1.79 15.39 42.32
CA GLU A 103 -2.98 14.64 41.89
C GLU A 103 -2.77 14.04 40.49
N GLN A 104 -2.11 14.76 39.58
CA GLN A 104 -1.73 14.23 38.28
C GLN A 104 -0.74 13.04 38.40
N ILE A 105 0.25 13.15 39.29
CA ILE A 105 1.20 12.07 39.60
C ILE A 105 0.47 10.89 40.25
N ARG A 106 -0.38 11.11 41.26
CA ARG A 106 -1.16 10.06 41.93
C ARG A 106 -2.01 9.27 40.94
N ARG A 107 -2.76 9.96 40.08
CA ARG A 107 -3.57 9.31 39.03
C ARG A 107 -2.72 8.55 38.02
N SER A 108 -1.55 9.07 37.66
CA SER A 108 -0.61 8.38 36.76
C SER A 108 -0.04 7.10 37.39
N VAL A 109 0.33 7.16 38.67
CA VAL A 109 0.83 6.01 39.45
C VAL A 109 -0.26 4.97 39.64
N GLU A 110 -1.47 5.39 39.98
CA GLU A 110 -2.61 4.48 40.18
C GLU A 110 -3.04 3.83 38.86
N ALA A 111 -3.05 4.59 37.75
CA ALA A 111 -3.26 4.05 36.41
C ALA A 111 -2.15 3.05 36.01
N ARG A 112 -0.88 3.33 36.32
CA ARG A 112 0.24 2.39 36.11
C ARG A 112 0.14 1.14 36.98
N ARG A 113 -0.28 1.25 38.25
CA ARG A 113 -0.47 0.11 39.17
C ARG A 113 -1.63 -0.79 38.72
N ARG A 114 -2.78 -0.20 38.37
CA ARG A 114 -3.91 -0.93 37.75
C ARG A 114 -3.47 -1.57 36.43
N SER A 115 -2.77 -0.83 35.57
CA SER A 115 -2.22 -1.37 34.31
C SER A 115 -1.15 -2.44 34.52
N GLY A 116 -0.42 -2.46 35.63
CA GLY A 116 0.59 -3.48 35.92
C GLY A 116 -0.04 -4.82 36.33
N ARG A 117 -1.05 -4.78 37.22
CA ARG A 117 -1.79 -5.98 37.65
C ARG A 117 -2.64 -6.59 36.54
N THR A 118 -3.36 -5.76 35.77
CA THR A 118 -4.18 -6.22 34.64
C THR A 118 -3.34 -6.47 33.39
N GLY A 119 -2.25 -5.72 33.22
CA GLY A 119 -1.31 -5.84 32.09
C GLY A 119 -0.51 -7.12 32.12
N GLY A 120 -0.09 -7.62 33.29
CA GLY A 120 0.57 -8.93 33.42
C GLY A 120 -0.32 -10.08 32.94
N LYS A 121 -1.57 -10.14 33.43
CA LYS A 121 -2.55 -11.15 32.99
C LYS A 121 -2.89 -11.02 31.49
N THR A 122 -3.02 -9.79 30.99
CA THR A 122 -3.29 -9.53 29.56
C THR A 122 -2.10 -9.90 28.67
N HIS A 123 -0.87 -9.68 29.15
CA HIS A 123 0.35 -10.05 28.45
C HIS A 123 0.52 -11.57 28.40
N ALA A 124 0.32 -12.27 29.53
CA ALA A 124 0.35 -13.72 29.59
C ALA A 124 -0.70 -14.35 28.66
N ARG A 125 -1.96 -13.86 28.71
CA ARG A 125 -3.01 -14.31 27.78
C ARG A 125 -2.63 -14.09 26.33
N ARG A 126 -2.09 -12.92 25.98
CA ARG A 126 -1.65 -12.61 24.62
C ARG A 126 -0.56 -13.57 24.15
N LEU A 127 0.47 -13.78 24.95
CA LEU A 127 1.56 -14.68 24.61
C LEU A 127 1.04 -16.11 24.44
N ALA A 128 0.18 -16.58 25.35
CA ALA A 128 -0.48 -17.87 25.25
C ALA A 128 -1.31 -18.00 23.96
N THR A 129 -2.10 -16.98 23.59
CA THR A 129 -2.87 -16.96 22.33
C THR A 129 -1.95 -17.03 21.11
N LYS A 130 -0.85 -16.26 21.09
CA LYS A 130 0.13 -16.29 19.99
C LYS A 130 0.77 -17.66 19.85
N LEU A 131 1.24 -18.25 20.95
CA LEU A 131 1.88 -19.56 20.94
C LEU A 131 0.90 -20.67 20.55
N ALA A 132 -0.34 -20.62 21.03
CA ALA A 132 -1.38 -21.57 20.62
C ALA A 132 -1.69 -21.46 19.11
N ALA A 133 -1.79 -20.25 18.59
CA ALA A 133 -1.98 -20.03 17.15
C ALA A 133 -0.76 -20.50 16.34
N ALA A 134 0.46 -20.22 16.78
CA ALA A 134 1.68 -20.71 16.12
C ALA A 134 1.69 -22.24 15.98
N ARG A 135 1.25 -22.97 17.01
CA ARG A 135 1.13 -24.44 16.98
C ARG A 135 0.11 -24.96 15.97
N GLN A 136 -0.89 -24.16 15.58
CA GLN A 136 -1.85 -24.56 14.53
C GLN A 136 -1.21 -24.60 13.14
N ILE A 137 -0.13 -23.85 12.93
CA ILE A 137 0.65 -23.90 11.69
C ILE A 137 1.55 -25.14 11.68
N GLY A 138 2.21 -25.43 12.81
CA GLY A 138 3.07 -26.61 12.93
C GLY A 138 4.29 -26.58 11.99
N GLU A 139 4.79 -27.76 11.63
CA GLU A 139 5.88 -27.92 10.67
C GLU A 139 5.47 -27.43 9.27
N LEU A 140 6.42 -26.86 8.53
CA LEU A 140 6.19 -26.33 7.19
C LEU A 140 6.80 -27.26 6.16
N THR A 141 5.99 -27.66 5.18
CA THR A 141 6.42 -28.39 3.99
C THR A 141 7.04 -27.45 2.95
N ASP A 142 7.71 -28.01 1.94
CA ASP A 142 8.18 -27.23 0.78
C ASP A 142 7.01 -26.54 0.05
N ARG A 143 5.84 -27.17 0.03
CA ARG A 143 4.61 -26.57 -0.50
C ARG A 143 4.21 -25.34 0.32
N ASP A 144 4.16 -25.46 1.64
CA ASP A 144 3.83 -24.33 2.54
C ASP A 144 4.78 -23.15 2.32
N LEU A 145 6.09 -23.41 2.28
CA LEU A 145 7.11 -22.39 2.04
C LEU A 145 6.97 -21.76 0.65
N THR A 146 6.73 -22.58 -0.37
CA THR A 146 6.52 -22.14 -1.76
C THR A 146 5.34 -21.17 -1.86
N LEU A 147 4.20 -21.51 -1.28
CA LEU A 147 2.99 -20.68 -1.33
C LEU A 147 3.15 -19.42 -0.47
N ALA A 148 3.67 -19.55 0.75
CA ALA A 148 3.87 -18.43 1.67
C ALA A 148 4.84 -17.39 1.11
N GLY A 149 5.97 -17.84 0.55
CA GLY A 149 6.94 -16.96 -0.07
C GLY A 149 6.45 -16.31 -1.37
N ALA A 150 5.63 -17.01 -2.16
CA ALA A 150 4.99 -16.42 -3.34
C ALA A 150 4.04 -15.27 -2.94
N ILE A 151 3.25 -15.45 -1.88
CA ILE A 151 2.35 -14.41 -1.34
C ILE A 151 3.14 -13.25 -0.74
N ALA A 152 4.17 -13.53 0.06
CA ALA A 152 5.05 -12.50 0.60
C ALA A 152 5.71 -11.67 -0.51
N TYR A 153 6.19 -12.32 -1.57
CA TYR A 153 6.75 -11.62 -2.74
C TYR A 153 5.69 -10.83 -3.51
N TRP A 154 4.46 -11.32 -3.64
CA TRP A 154 3.39 -10.58 -4.30
C TRP A 154 3.08 -9.25 -3.61
N CYS A 155 3.17 -9.23 -2.28
CA CYS A 155 2.96 -8.04 -1.44
C CYS A 155 4.19 -7.11 -1.43
N GLU A 156 5.38 -7.63 -1.13
CA GLU A 156 6.58 -6.82 -0.80
C GLU A 156 7.64 -6.80 -1.92
N GLY A 157 7.50 -7.67 -2.92
CA GLY A 157 8.44 -7.82 -4.03
C GLY A 157 8.34 -6.73 -5.08
N ALA A 158 9.43 -6.50 -5.79
CA ALA A 158 9.46 -5.56 -6.90
C ALA A 158 8.59 -6.05 -8.06
N LYS A 159 7.63 -5.22 -8.48
CA LYS A 159 6.79 -5.48 -9.66
C LYS A 159 7.53 -5.11 -10.94
N SER A 160 7.33 -5.88 -12.01
CA SER A 160 7.81 -5.54 -13.35
C SER A 160 7.17 -4.24 -13.84
N ARG A 161 7.97 -3.33 -14.42
CA ARG A 161 7.47 -2.07 -14.99
C ARG A 161 7.31 -2.15 -16.51
N PRO A 162 6.30 -1.46 -17.09
CA PRO A 162 6.22 -1.28 -18.54
C PRO A 162 7.55 -0.68 -19.06
N GLY A 163 8.14 -1.30 -20.08
CA GLY A 163 9.40 -0.84 -20.68
C GLY A 163 10.70 -1.39 -20.06
N ALA A 164 10.64 -2.16 -18.96
CA ALA A 164 11.79 -2.88 -18.40
C ALA A 164 11.48 -4.37 -18.17
N PRO A 165 11.33 -5.19 -19.22
CA PRO A 165 10.76 -6.55 -19.14
C PRO A 165 11.68 -7.61 -18.51
N GLY A 166 12.71 -7.21 -17.77
CA GLY A 166 13.78 -8.10 -17.31
C GLY A 166 13.52 -8.87 -16.01
N GLY A 167 12.26 -8.94 -15.54
CA GLY A 167 11.79 -9.72 -14.37
C GLY A 167 12.86 -10.02 -13.32
N ARG A 168 13.31 -9.02 -12.55
CA ARG A 168 14.25 -9.29 -11.47
C ARG A 168 13.47 -9.61 -10.22
N VAL A 169 13.78 -10.73 -9.59
CA VAL A 169 13.27 -11.04 -8.26
C VAL A 169 14.07 -10.19 -7.28
N ILE A 170 13.42 -9.14 -6.77
CA ILE A 170 13.97 -8.24 -5.78
C ILE A 170 12.96 -8.16 -4.65
N PHE A 171 13.37 -8.57 -3.46
CA PHE A 171 12.59 -8.48 -2.23
C PHE A 171 13.30 -7.52 -1.30
N THR A 172 12.62 -6.54 -0.71
CA THR A 172 13.26 -5.58 0.20
C THR A 172 12.39 -5.37 1.42
N ASN A 173 12.90 -5.73 2.60
CA ASN A 173 12.16 -5.57 3.84
C ASN A 173 13.08 -5.18 5.00
N SER A 174 12.52 -4.53 6.02
CA SER A 174 13.20 -4.19 7.27
C SER A 174 12.95 -5.22 8.38
N ASP A 175 11.97 -6.09 8.22
CA ASP A 175 11.63 -7.14 9.17
C ASP A 175 12.49 -8.38 8.87
N PRO A 176 13.40 -8.78 9.77
CA PRO A 176 14.27 -9.94 9.56
C PRO A 176 13.47 -11.24 9.41
N ALA A 177 12.30 -11.36 10.05
CA ALA A 177 11.47 -12.56 9.96
C ALA A 177 10.92 -12.77 8.53
N LEU A 178 10.51 -11.68 7.86
CA LEU A 178 10.09 -11.74 6.45
C LEU A 178 11.25 -12.05 5.51
N VAL A 179 12.43 -11.50 5.79
CA VAL A 179 13.64 -11.79 5.00
C VAL A 179 14.00 -13.27 5.11
N VAL A 180 14.02 -13.84 6.32
CA VAL A 180 14.31 -15.26 6.56
C VAL A 180 13.26 -16.15 5.90
N LEU A 181 11.97 -15.83 6.04
CA LEU A 181 10.90 -16.56 5.34
C LEU A 181 11.11 -16.54 3.81
N PHE A 182 11.49 -15.39 3.25
CA PHE A 182 11.78 -15.29 1.82
C PHE A 182 13.01 -16.11 1.40
N LEU A 183 14.05 -16.20 2.24
CA LEU A 183 15.19 -17.08 1.96
C LEU A 183 14.81 -18.56 2.01
N ARG A 184 14.03 -18.99 3.01
CA ARG A 184 13.50 -20.37 3.08
C ARG A 184 12.64 -20.73 1.87
N PHE A 185 11.84 -19.78 1.39
CA PHE A 185 11.11 -19.91 0.13
C PHE A 185 12.02 -20.13 -1.08
N LEU A 186 13.12 -19.38 -1.18
CA LEU A 186 14.09 -19.56 -2.26
C LEU A 186 14.80 -20.92 -2.16
N ASP A 187 15.15 -21.35 -0.95
CA ASP A 187 15.73 -22.67 -0.69
C ASP A 187 14.75 -23.80 -1.09
N ALA A 188 13.46 -23.70 -0.72
CA ALA A 188 12.41 -24.66 -1.13
C ALA A 188 12.18 -24.72 -2.64
N LEU A 189 12.46 -23.63 -3.37
CA LEU A 189 12.44 -23.61 -4.83
C LEU A 189 13.77 -24.05 -5.48
N GLY A 190 14.75 -24.50 -4.69
CA GLY A 190 16.06 -24.94 -5.17
C GLY A 190 16.90 -23.80 -5.75
N VAL A 191 16.70 -22.55 -5.31
CA VAL A 191 17.47 -21.41 -5.79
C VAL A 191 18.83 -21.41 -5.10
N ASP A 192 19.87 -21.72 -5.88
CA ASP A 192 21.25 -21.70 -5.41
C ASP A 192 21.65 -20.36 -4.76
N ARG A 193 22.22 -20.42 -3.54
CA ARG A 193 22.61 -19.25 -2.75
C ARG A 193 23.67 -18.37 -3.42
N SER A 194 24.50 -18.91 -4.32
CA SER A 194 25.46 -18.13 -5.12
C SER A 194 24.79 -17.16 -6.09
N ARG A 195 23.50 -17.36 -6.41
CA ARG A 195 22.69 -16.45 -7.23
C ARG A 195 22.15 -15.26 -6.44
N LEU A 196 22.25 -15.29 -5.11
CA LEU A 196 21.72 -14.24 -4.24
C LEU A 196 22.71 -13.09 -4.13
N ARG A 197 22.19 -11.87 -4.22
CA ARG A 197 22.93 -10.63 -3.97
C ARG A 197 22.17 -9.82 -2.95
N PHE A 198 22.90 -9.34 -1.95
CA PHE A 198 22.34 -8.55 -0.86
C PHE A 198 22.73 -7.09 -1.02
N ARG A 199 21.86 -6.17 -0.61
CA ARG A 199 22.19 -4.75 -0.55
C ARG A 199 21.48 -4.12 0.63
N LEU A 200 22.26 -3.52 1.54
CA LEU A 200 21.71 -2.78 2.66
C LEU A 200 21.21 -1.40 2.17
N GLN A 201 19.99 -1.03 2.55
CA GLN A 201 19.46 0.31 2.38
C GLN A 201 19.25 0.94 3.75
N ILE A 202 20.01 1.97 4.08
CA ILE A 202 20.06 2.53 5.42
C ILE A 202 20.13 4.06 5.39
N HIS A 203 19.69 4.69 6.48
CA HIS A 203 19.80 6.14 6.64
C HIS A 203 21.21 6.54 7.07
N ASP A 204 21.62 7.75 6.66
CA ASP A 204 22.92 8.34 7.04
C ASP A 204 23.10 8.54 8.55
N THR A 205 22.02 8.62 9.30
CA THR A 205 22.05 8.77 10.76
C THR A 205 22.16 7.44 11.53
N ALA A 206 22.18 6.29 10.86
CA ALA A 206 22.18 4.99 11.51
C ALA A 206 23.56 4.30 11.40
N ASP A 207 23.85 3.41 12.35
CA ASP A 207 25.11 2.67 12.36
C ASP A 207 25.14 1.65 11.21
N LEU A 208 25.92 1.96 10.18
CA LEU A 208 26.06 1.13 8.99
C LEU A 208 26.76 -0.20 9.30
N GLU A 209 27.78 -0.19 10.14
CA GLU A 209 28.58 -1.38 10.43
C GLU A 209 27.78 -2.37 11.27
N GLU A 210 27.11 -1.88 12.32
CA GLU A 210 26.27 -2.70 13.18
C GLU A 210 25.08 -3.28 12.40
N ALA A 211 24.47 -2.49 11.50
CA ALA A 211 23.45 -2.98 10.59
C ALA A 211 23.98 -4.04 9.62
N HIS A 212 25.20 -3.88 9.09
CA HIS A 212 25.81 -4.86 8.20
C HIS A 212 26.03 -6.20 8.92
N ARG A 213 26.67 -6.18 10.09
CA ARG A 213 26.90 -7.37 10.93
C ARG A 213 25.59 -8.08 11.27
N PHE A 214 24.58 -7.31 11.69
CA PHE A 214 23.25 -7.86 11.98
C PHE A 214 22.66 -8.62 10.79
N TRP A 215 22.72 -8.06 9.58
CA TRP A 215 22.17 -8.72 8.39
C TRP A 215 23.02 -9.90 7.92
N GLU A 216 24.34 -9.84 8.04
CA GLU A 216 25.22 -10.99 7.76
C GLU A 216 24.89 -12.18 8.64
N GLU A 217 24.73 -11.96 9.95
CA GLU A 217 24.31 -12.98 10.92
C GLU A 217 22.92 -13.49 10.59
N THR A 218 21.97 -12.59 10.30
CA THR A 218 20.57 -12.94 10.00
C THR A 218 20.44 -13.82 8.75
N VAL A 219 21.22 -13.56 7.69
CA VAL A 219 21.10 -14.30 6.43
C VAL A 219 22.15 -15.41 6.27
N GLY A 220 23.14 -15.48 7.16
CA GLY A 220 24.18 -16.51 7.18
C GLY A 220 25.07 -16.50 5.93
N VAL A 221 25.45 -15.32 5.44
CA VAL A 221 26.34 -15.17 4.27
C VAL A 221 27.51 -14.23 4.55
N SER A 222 28.62 -14.43 3.84
CA SER A 222 29.79 -13.54 3.94
C SER A 222 29.56 -12.17 3.28
N ALA A 223 30.33 -11.18 3.73
CA ALA A 223 30.38 -9.81 3.17
C ALA A 223 30.53 -9.77 1.63
N ARG A 224 31.13 -10.78 1.01
CA ARG A 224 31.35 -10.85 -0.45
C ARG A 224 30.06 -10.90 -1.27
N GLN A 225 28.94 -11.31 -0.66
CA GLN A 225 27.63 -11.33 -1.33
C GLN A 225 26.84 -10.02 -1.18
N PHE A 226 27.31 -9.11 -0.33
CA PHE A 226 26.76 -7.77 -0.18
C PHE A 226 27.36 -6.83 -1.23
N GLY A 227 26.48 -6.13 -1.95
CA GLY A 227 26.85 -5.00 -2.78
C GLY A 227 26.90 -3.71 -1.97
N GLU A 228 27.41 -2.65 -2.59
CA GLU A 228 27.52 -1.31 -1.98
C GLU A 228 26.20 -0.85 -1.34
N PRO A 229 26.20 -0.47 -0.05
CA PRO A 229 25.01 0.02 0.62
C PRO A 229 24.40 1.25 -0.07
N THR A 230 23.08 1.36 -0.05
CA THR A 230 22.38 2.58 -0.48
C THR A 230 22.12 3.47 0.74
N ILE A 231 22.84 4.57 0.83
CA ILE A 231 22.67 5.56 1.89
C ILE A 231 21.56 6.54 1.52
N LYS A 232 20.47 6.53 2.31
CA LYS A 232 19.32 7.42 2.15
C LYS A 232 19.49 8.62 3.05
N ARG A 233 19.78 9.79 2.47
CA ARG A 233 19.87 11.05 3.22
C ARG A 233 18.59 11.32 4.00
N SER A 234 18.74 11.69 5.28
CA SER A 234 17.61 12.09 6.12
C SER A 234 16.94 13.36 5.57
N ASN A 235 15.60 13.39 5.59
CA ASN A 235 14.83 14.58 5.23
C ASN A 235 14.19 15.15 6.50
N PRO A 236 14.60 16.35 6.97
CA PRO A 236 14.14 16.93 8.22
C PRO A 236 12.63 17.25 8.25
N VAL A 237 11.96 17.32 7.09
CA VAL A 237 10.51 17.57 6.99
C VAL A 237 9.69 16.31 7.29
N THR A 238 10.27 15.12 7.15
CA THR A 238 9.53 13.88 7.40
C THR A 238 9.57 13.52 8.88
N ASN A 239 8.40 13.45 9.52
CA ASN A 239 8.23 13.06 10.92
C ASN A 239 8.41 11.53 11.10
N ARG A 240 9.56 11.01 10.64
CA ARG A 240 9.92 9.59 10.68
C ARG A 240 10.40 9.23 12.08
N ARG A 241 9.82 8.15 12.62
CA ARG A 241 10.10 7.69 13.99
C ARG A 241 11.00 6.45 14.05
N ASN A 242 11.46 5.95 12.89
CA ASN A 242 12.40 4.84 12.76
C ASN A 242 13.85 5.37 12.75
N LEU A 243 14.23 6.10 13.80
CA LEU A 243 15.57 6.69 13.99
C LEU A 243 16.20 6.24 15.32
N GLY A 244 15.63 5.19 15.94
CA GLY A 244 16.15 4.63 17.19
C GLY A 244 17.47 3.89 16.98
N LYS A 245 18.22 3.67 18.07
CA LYS A 245 19.50 2.96 18.07
C LYS A 245 19.42 1.54 17.47
N ASP A 246 18.24 0.91 17.56
CA ASP A 246 18.01 -0.45 17.04
C ASP A 246 17.65 -0.50 15.54
N TYR A 247 17.68 0.63 14.82
CA TYR A 247 17.34 0.65 13.40
C TYR A 247 18.45 0.04 12.53
N ARG A 248 18.16 -1.12 11.94
CA ARG A 248 19.11 -1.88 11.09
C ARG A 248 18.94 -1.64 9.59
N GLY A 249 18.20 -0.62 9.15
CA GLY A 249 17.91 -0.42 7.72
C GLY A 249 16.91 -1.44 7.15
N CYS A 250 16.86 -1.51 5.83
CA CYS A 250 16.16 -2.56 5.08
C CYS A 250 17.18 -3.38 4.29
N LEU A 251 17.01 -4.70 4.26
CA LEU A 251 17.81 -5.56 3.41
C LEU A 251 17.09 -5.80 2.08
N GLN A 252 17.80 -5.57 0.98
CA GLN A 252 17.37 -6.01 -0.35
C GLN A 252 18.01 -7.36 -0.67
N VAL A 253 17.19 -8.33 -1.04
CA VAL A 253 17.58 -9.63 -1.59
C VAL A 253 17.26 -9.62 -3.09
N GLY A 254 18.29 -9.75 -3.92
CA GLY A 254 18.18 -9.85 -5.37
C GLY A 254 18.60 -11.22 -5.89
N VAL A 255 17.81 -11.81 -6.79
CA VAL A 255 18.14 -13.10 -7.42
C VAL A 255 18.66 -12.89 -8.84
N LEU A 256 19.90 -13.28 -9.09
CA LEU A 256 20.48 -13.29 -10.42
C LEU A 256 19.75 -14.30 -11.31
N ARG A 257 19.56 -13.93 -12.58
CA ARG A 257 18.81 -14.73 -13.57
C ARG A 257 17.38 -15.06 -13.08
N GLY A 258 16.73 -14.14 -12.36
CA GLY A 258 15.43 -14.35 -11.73
C GLY A 258 14.19 -14.23 -12.63
N ALA A 259 14.35 -14.05 -13.95
CA ALA A 259 13.21 -13.75 -14.83
C ALA A 259 12.17 -14.87 -14.90
N GLU A 260 12.59 -16.13 -14.92
CA GLU A 260 11.69 -17.28 -14.86
C GLU A 260 11.08 -17.45 -13.47
N LEU A 261 11.89 -17.33 -12.41
CA LEU A 261 11.44 -17.38 -11.02
C LEU A 261 10.36 -16.33 -10.72
N TYR A 262 10.53 -15.10 -11.19
CA TYR A 262 9.53 -14.04 -11.07
C TYR A 262 8.17 -14.45 -11.64
N ARG A 263 8.18 -15.12 -12.80
CA ARG A 263 6.96 -15.56 -13.48
C ARG A 263 6.30 -16.74 -12.79
N ARG A 264 7.13 -17.65 -12.25
CA ARG A 264 6.66 -18.75 -11.40
C ARG A 264 5.96 -18.20 -10.16
N ILE A 265 6.59 -17.23 -9.48
CA ILE A 265 6.00 -16.53 -8.33
C ILE A 265 4.67 -15.87 -8.70
N GLU A 266 4.63 -15.14 -9.81
CA GLU A 266 3.40 -14.50 -10.30
C GLU A 266 2.27 -15.52 -10.53
N GLY A 267 2.58 -16.68 -11.13
CA GLY A 267 1.63 -17.77 -11.33
C GLY A 267 1.10 -18.36 -10.02
N LEU A 268 2.01 -18.70 -9.10
CA LEU A 268 1.66 -19.23 -7.77
C LEU A 268 0.77 -18.27 -6.99
N ALA A 269 1.18 -16.99 -6.89
CA ALA A 269 0.44 -15.98 -6.13
C ALA A 269 -0.95 -15.74 -6.70
N LYS A 270 -1.09 -15.59 -8.02
CA LYS A 270 -2.40 -15.42 -8.66
C LYS A 270 -3.32 -16.62 -8.41
N ALA A 271 -2.79 -17.82 -8.56
CA ALA A 271 -3.56 -19.04 -8.32
C ALA A 271 -4.08 -19.09 -6.87
N VAL A 272 -3.23 -18.80 -5.87
CA VAL A 272 -3.65 -18.73 -4.45
C VAL A 272 -4.76 -17.68 -4.25
N LEU A 273 -4.60 -16.47 -4.78
CA LEU A 273 -5.57 -15.39 -4.58
C LEU A 273 -6.91 -15.65 -5.27
N GLN A 274 -6.93 -16.47 -6.31
CA GLN A 274 -8.12 -16.83 -7.10
C GLN A 274 -8.83 -18.09 -6.63
N GLN A 275 -8.31 -18.82 -5.64
CA GLN A 275 -8.96 -20.03 -5.06
C GLN A 275 -10.38 -19.75 -4.51
N SER A 276 -10.73 -18.48 -4.25
CA SER A 276 -12.06 -18.04 -3.82
C SER A 276 -13.04 -17.77 -4.98
N GLU A 277 -12.66 -18.04 -6.23
CA GLU A 277 -13.52 -17.96 -7.42
C GLU A 277 -14.25 -19.29 -7.64
N ASN A 278 -15.23 -19.60 -6.79
CA ASN A 278 -16.11 -20.77 -6.97
C ASN A 278 -17.23 -20.54 -8.00
N ASP A 279 -17.30 -19.37 -8.61
CA ASP A 279 -18.23 -19.05 -9.69
C ASP A 279 -17.44 -19.06 -10.99
N GLY A 280 -17.89 -19.82 -11.99
CA GLY A 280 -17.25 -20.08 -13.29
C GLY A 280 -16.89 -18.87 -14.19
N SER A 281 -16.64 -17.69 -13.60
CA SER A 281 -16.07 -16.48 -14.18
C SER A 281 -14.54 -16.35 -13.97
N GLY A 282 -13.92 -17.25 -13.21
CA GLY A 282 -12.49 -17.25 -12.90
C GLY A 282 -11.59 -17.85 -13.99
N ALA A 283 -11.61 -17.27 -15.18
CA ALA A 283 -10.61 -17.61 -16.18
C ALA A 283 -9.29 -16.93 -15.76
N LEU A 284 -8.40 -17.68 -15.08
CA LEU A 284 -6.99 -17.33 -14.74
C LEU A 284 -6.31 -16.48 -15.83
N PHE A 285 -6.73 -16.71 -17.07
CA PHE A 285 -6.53 -15.89 -18.26
C PHE A 285 -7.82 -15.98 -19.08
N ALA A 286 -8.34 -14.86 -19.61
CA ALA A 286 -9.59 -14.83 -20.41
C ALA A 286 -9.68 -15.94 -21.50
N ALA A 287 -8.54 -16.46 -21.95
CA ALA A 287 -8.36 -17.85 -22.36
C ALA A 287 -6.98 -18.34 -21.88
N PRO A 288 -6.82 -19.59 -21.37
CA PRO A 288 -5.51 -20.14 -21.03
C PRO A 288 -4.55 -20.09 -22.22
N MET A 289 -3.42 -19.39 -22.09
CA MET A 289 -2.38 -19.27 -23.10
C MET A 289 -1.88 -20.64 -23.55
N THR A 290 -1.87 -21.62 -22.64
CA THR A 290 -1.54 -23.01 -22.95
C THR A 290 -2.50 -23.61 -23.98
N ARG A 291 -3.82 -23.46 -23.80
CA ARG A 291 -4.82 -23.97 -24.77
C ARG A 291 -4.75 -23.23 -26.09
N LEU A 292 -4.55 -21.92 -26.03
CA LEU A 292 -4.40 -21.09 -27.23
C LEU A 292 -3.19 -21.53 -28.05
N ARG A 293 -2.07 -21.84 -27.39
CA ARG A 293 -0.85 -22.37 -28.02
C ARG A 293 -1.05 -23.76 -28.59
N GLU A 294 -1.67 -24.67 -27.84
CA GLU A 294 -1.97 -26.03 -28.32
C GLU A 294 -2.80 -26.00 -29.60
N ARG A 295 -3.88 -25.20 -29.62
CA ARG A 295 -4.72 -25.01 -30.81
C ARG A 295 -3.94 -24.38 -31.96
N ALA A 296 -3.20 -23.30 -31.72
CA ALA A 296 -2.40 -22.64 -32.76
C ALA A 296 -1.38 -23.60 -33.39
N VAL A 297 -0.67 -24.38 -32.57
CA VAL A 297 0.31 -25.38 -33.04
C VAL A 297 -0.38 -26.52 -33.81
N ALA A 298 -1.52 -27.02 -33.33
CA ALA A 298 -2.29 -28.06 -34.02
C ALA A 298 -2.78 -27.58 -35.39
N MET A 299 -3.33 -26.37 -35.46
CA MET A 299 -3.76 -25.76 -36.72
C MET A 299 -2.59 -25.55 -37.68
N ARG A 300 -1.44 -25.10 -37.16
CA ARG A 300 -0.23 -24.96 -38.00
C ARG A 300 0.25 -26.29 -38.56
N ARG A 301 0.17 -27.38 -37.77
CA ARG A 301 0.48 -28.75 -38.23
C ARG A 301 -0.52 -29.26 -39.26
N ALA A 302 -1.78 -28.85 -39.16
CA ALA A 302 -2.84 -29.14 -40.13
C ALA A 302 -2.78 -28.29 -41.41
N GLY A 303 -1.72 -27.48 -41.59
CA GLY A 303 -1.50 -26.70 -42.82
C GLY A 303 -2.11 -25.30 -42.84
N HIS A 304 -2.77 -24.87 -41.76
CA HIS A 304 -3.35 -23.52 -41.71
C HIS A 304 -2.27 -22.42 -41.80
N SER A 305 -2.60 -21.37 -42.55
CA SER A 305 -1.74 -20.17 -42.64
C SER A 305 -1.76 -19.39 -41.32
N ARG A 306 -0.81 -18.47 -41.16
CA ARG A 306 -0.75 -17.57 -39.99
C ARG A 306 -2.04 -16.76 -39.85
N THR A 307 -2.56 -16.24 -40.96
CA THR A 307 -3.80 -15.46 -41.03
C THR A 307 -5.02 -16.31 -40.67
N ASP A 308 -5.06 -17.57 -41.13
CA ASP A 308 -6.15 -18.50 -40.77
C ASP A 308 -6.17 -18.74 -39.26
N ILE A 309 -5.01 -18.99 -38.65
CA ILE A 309 -4.88 -19.22 -37.20
C ILE A 309 -5.34 -17.98 -36.43
N GLN A 310 -4.94 -16.79 -36.86
CA GLN A 310 -5.36 -15.54 -36.22
C GLN A 310 -6.89 -15.38 -36.25
N ASN A 311 -7.49 -15.51 -37.43
CA ASN A 311 -8.92 -15.30 -37.64
C ASN A 311 -9.77 -16.34 -36.90
N LEU A 312 -9.40 -17.62 -37.02
CA LEU A 312 -10.14 -18.73 -36.42
C LEU A 312 -10.00 -18.81 -34.90
N LEU A 313 -8.89 -18.31 -34.34
CA LEU A 313 -8.71 -18.20 -32.89
C LEU A 313 -9.18 -16.85 -32.33
N GLY A 314 -9.64 -15.92 -33.18
CA GLY A 314 -10.09 -14.59 -32.77
C GLY A 314 -8.99 -13.78 -32.09
N ILE A 315 -7.73 -13.93 -32.52
CA ILE A 315 -6.59 -13.26 -31.90
C ILE A 315 -6.48 -11.84 -32.46
N PRO A 316 -6.65 -10.78 -31.63
CA PRO A 316 -6.64 -9.40 -32.09
C PRO A 316 -5.24 -8.90 -32.45
N ASP A 317 -4.19 -9.51 -31.88
CA ASP A 317 -2.80 -9.12 -32.07
C ASP A 317 -2.06 -10.17 -32.91
N GLU A 318 -1.74 -9.81 -34.15
CA GLU A 318 -0.94 -10.62 -35.07
C GLU A 318 0.37 -11.12 -34.45
N GLU A 319 1.03 -10.30 -33.62
CA GLU A 319 2.32 -10.63 -33.02
C GLU A 319 2.18 -11.76 -31.97
N LEU A 320 1.00 -11.88 -31.35
CA LEU A 320 0.71 -12.95 -30.40
C LEU A 320 0.72 -14.32 -31.08
N VAL A 321 0.23 -14.41 -32.33
CA VAL A 321 0.24 -15.66 -33.12
C VAL A 321 1.69 -16.14 -33.33
N ASP A 322 2.60 -15.23 -33.65
CA ASP A 322 4.01 -15.55 -33.84
C ASP A 322 4.64 -16.03 -32.53
N GLY A 323 4.29 -15.41 -31.40
CA GLY A 323 4.71 -15.87 -30.07
C GLY A 323 4.16 -17.27 -29.71
N LEU A 324 2.92 -17.58 -30.09
CA LEU A 324 2.28 -18.88 -29.86
C LEU A 324 2.97 -19.99 -30.65
N LEU A 325 3.32 -19.74 -31.90
CA LEU A 325 3.95 -20.72 -32.80
C LEU A 325 5.47 -20.85 -32.58
N ALA A 326 6.12 -19.86 -31.98
CA ALA A 326 7.56 -19.87 -31.75
C ALA A 326 7.99 -20.99 -30.79
N VAL A 327 8.90 -21.85 -31.26
CA VAL A 327 9.53 -22.94 -30.49
C VAL A 327 10.67 -22.40 -29.62
N GLN A 328 11.43 -21.44 -30.13
CA GLN A 328 12.55 -20.80 -29.46
C GLN A 328 12.52 -19.28 -29.66
N ALA A 329 13.26 -18.55 -28.83
CA ALA A 329 13.38 -17.11 -28.99
C ALA A 329 13.91 -16.77 -30.40
N PRO A 330 13.36 -15.74 -31.07
CA PRO A 330 13.83 -15.36 -32.40
C PRO A 330 15.32 -15.02 -32.35
N ALA A 331 16.07 -15.55 -33.31
CA ALA A 331 17.47 -15.19 -33.52
C ALA A 331 17.53 -13.82 -34.19
N PRO A 332 18.52 -12.96 -33.88
CA PRO A 332 18.69 -11.73 -34.61
C PRO A 332 19.01 -12.03 -36.09
N ARG A 333 18.31 -11.41 -37.04
CA ARG A 333 18.58 -11.60 -38.49
C ARG A 333 20.03 -11.29 -38.88
N TRP A 334 20.72 -10.40 -38.16
CA TRP A 334 22.15 -10.13 -38.35
C TRP A 334 23.08 -11.25 -37.87
N ALA A 335 22.58 -12.22 -37.08
CA ALA A 335 23.32 -13.42 -36.71
C ALA A 335 23.25 -14.53 -37.77
N ALA A 336 22.36 -14.41 -38.76
CA ALA A 336 22.11 -15.44 -39.78
C ALA A 336 22.78 -15.15 -41.15
N GLY A 337 23.48 -14.02 -41.31
CA GLY A 337 24.01 -13.58 -42.61
C GLY A 337 25.40 -12.94 -42.61
N ALA A 338 26.10 -12.90 -41.47
CA ALA A 338 27.52 -12.57 -41.46
C ALA A 338 28.31 -13.88 -41.50
N GLY A 339 29.13 -14.06 -42.54
CA GLY A 339 30.20 -15.07 -42.48
C GLY A 339 30.92 -14.93 -41.14
N ARG A 340 31.34 -16.06 -40.56
CA ARG A 340 32.06 -16.09 -39.28
C ARG A 340 33.18 -15.03 -39.34
N PRO A 341 33.14 -13.96 -38.53
CA PRO A 341 34.17 -12.93 -38.60
C PRO A 341 35.51 -13.57 -38.25
N GLU A 342 36.49 -13.47 -39.15
CA GLU A 342 37.79 -14.16 -39.04
C GLU A 342 38.63 -13.66 -37.84
N SER A 343 38.32 -12.48 -37.28
CA SER A 343 38.98 -11.95 -36.08
C SER A 343 38.07 -11.07 -35.18
N LEU A 344 38.43 -10.90 -33.90
CA LEU A 344 37.77 -9.98 -32.95
C LEU A 344 37.87 -8.51 -33.38
N LYS A 345 38.91 -8.16 -34.14
CA LYS A 345 39.12 -6.81 -34.67
C LYS A 345 38.10 -6.45 -35.76
N ASP A 346 37.76 -7.40 -36.62
CA ASP A 346 36.76 -7.21 -37.66
C ASP A 346 35.34 -7.13 -37.07
N GLN A 347 35.07 -7.92 -36.02
CA GLN A 347 33.85 -7.78 -35.22
C GLN A 347 33.74 -6.39 -34.56
N ALA A 348 34.86 -5.86 -34.04
CA ALA A 348 34.89 -4.53 -33.46
C ALA A 348 34.62 -3.44 -34.50
N ARG A 349 35.19 -3.56 -35.72
CA ARG A 349 35.01 -2.60 -36.83
C ARG A 349 33.56 -2.56 -37.30
N GLU A 350 32.97 -3.74 -37.45
CA GLU A 350 31.57 -3.87 -37.80
C GLU A 350 30.65 -3.26 -36.73
N LEU A 351 30.87 -3.56 -35.45
CA LEU A 351 30.10 -2.94 -34.35
C LEU A 351 30.30 -1.41 -34.28
N ARG A 352 31.50 -0.91 -34.62
CA ARG A 352 31.79 0.53 -34.66
C ARG A 352 31.06 1.23 -35.80
N ALA A 353 31.03 0.62 -36.99
CA ALA A 353 30.24 1.08 -38.14
C ALA A 353 28.73 1.05 -37.86
N GLN A 354 28.27 0.15 -36.98
CA GLN A 354 26.89 0.11 -36.45
C GLN A 354 26.59 1.18 -35.39
N GLY A 355 27.52 2.10 -35.12
CA GLY A 355 27.33 3.19 -34.16
C GLY A 355 27.42 2.75 -32.70
N TRP A 356 28.08 1.63 -32.41
CA TRP A 356 28.36 1.25 -31.02
C TRP A 356 29.56 2.04 -30.49
N GLY A 357 29.43 2.53 -29.26
CA GLY A 357 30.54 3.14 -28.52
C GLY A 357 31.55 2.08 -28.04
N TYR A 358 32.83 2.44 -27.95
CA TYR A 358 33.92 1.54 -27.56
C TYR A 358 33.61 0.69 -26.31
N ARG A 359 32.97 1.28 -25.29
CA ARG A 359 32.61 0.57 -24.05
C ARG A 359 31.62 -0.58 -24.27
N ARG A 360 30.66 -0.38 -25.17
CA ARG A 360 29.62 -1.37 -25.49
C ARG A 360 30.19 -2.49 -26.35
N ILE A 361 31.10 -2.16 -27.26
CA ILE A 361 31.85 -3.12 -28.08
C ILE A 361 32.75 -3.99 -27.18
N ALA A 362 33.54 -3.37 -26.31
CA ALA A 362 34.40 -4.07 -25.35
C ALA A 362 33.62 -5.04 -24.45
N ALA A 363 32.46 -4.61 -23.92
CA ALA A 363 31.60 -5.47 -23.11
C ALA A 363 30.99 -6.63 -23.92
N HIS A 364 30.68 -6.40 -25.20
CA HIS A 364 30.10 -7.42 -26.08
C HIS A 364 31.12 -8.47 -26.49
N LEU A 365 32.33 -8.04 -26.87
CA LEU A 365 33.44 -8.91 -27.26
C LEU A 365 34.20 -9.50 -26.06
N ARG A 366 33.85 -9.08 -24.83
CA ARG A 366 34.56 -9.41 -23.58
C ARG A 366 36.06 -9.15 -23.66
N HIS A 367 36.42 -8.01 -24.24
CA HIS A 367 37.80 -7.64 -24.52
C HIS A 367 38.13 -6.30 -23.85
N PRO A 368 39.39 -6.05 -23.42
CA PRO A 368 39.77 -4.76 -22.85
C PRO A 368 39.43 -3.59 -23.76
N ARG A 369 38.83 -2.54 -23.16
CA ARG A 369 38.37 -1.34 -23.90
C ARG A 369 39.53 -0.60 -24.58
N ALA A 370 40.74 -0.65 -24.01
CA ALA A 370 41.91 0.01 -24.57
C ALA A 370 42.27 -0.60 -25.94
N GLU A 371 42.31 -1.93 -26.02
CA GLU A 371 42.63 -2.65 -27.26
C GLU A 371 41.53 -2.49 -28.31
N VAL A 372 40.26 -2.54 -27.91
CA VAL A 372 39.12 -2.25 -28.81
C VAL A 372 39.18 -0.81 -29.34
N ARG A 373 39.70 0.14 -28.55
CA ARG A 373 39.91 1.52 -29.01
C ARG A 373 41.05 1.59 -30.02
N GLU A 374 42.14 0.88 -29.82
CA GLU A 374 43.26 0.82 -30.77
C GLU A 374 42.86 0.23 -32.11
N TRP A 375 42.10 -0.87 -32.08
CA TRP A 375 41.57 -1.52 -33.28
C TRP A 375 40.70 -0.62 -34.16
N LEU A 376 40.13 0.42 -33.56
CA LEU A 376 39.12 1.30 -34.14
C LEU A 376 39.57 2.76 -34.26
N LEU A 377 40.86 3.03 -34.04
CA LEU A 377 41.47 4.34 -34.28
C LEU A 377 41.36 4.69 -35.77
N GLY A 378 40.75 5.85 -36.08
CA GLY A 378 40.50 6.32 -37.44
C GLY A 378 39.14 5.92 -38.04
N GLU A 379 38.42 4.98 -37.42
CA GLU A 379 37.11 4.53 -37.91
C GLU A 379 35.99 5.52 -37.54
N ARG A 380 35.29 6.07 -38.54
CA ARG A 380 34.18 7.01 -38.31
C ARG A 380 32.97 6.28 -37.73
N MET A 381 32.52 6.72 -36.56
CA MET A 381 31.26 6.26 -35.96
C MET A 381 30.09 6.91 -36.70
N ARG A 382 29.20 6.12 -37.30
CA ARG A 382 27.99 6.63 -37.97
C ARG A 382 27.04 7.28 -36.95
N THR A 383 26.57 8.49 -37.24
CA THR A 383 25.50 9.17 -36.51
C THR A 383 24.13 8.71 -37.03
N ARG A 384 23.14 8.59 -36.14
CA ARG A 384 21.81 8.04 -36.45
C ARG A 384 21.01 8.96 -37.40
N GLY A 385 20.36 8.36 -38.39
CA GLY A 385 19.24 8.94 -39.15
C GLY A 385 18.07 7.96 -39.22
N ASP A 386 16.84 8.48 -39.25
CA ASP A 386 15.62 7.69 -39.46
C ASP A 386 15.57 7.23 -40.93
N GLY A 387 15.54 5.91 -41.15
CA GLY A 387 15.47 5.32 -42.50
C GLY A 387 16.34 4.08 -42.73
N ASP A 388 17.23 3.70 -41.81
CA ASP A 388 18.11 2.53 -41.99
C ASP A 388 17.30 1.21 -41.94
N PRO A 389 17.35 0.35 -43.01
CA PRO A 389 16.75 -0.98 -43.04
C PRO A 389 17.16 -1.88 -41.85
N ARG A 390 18.34 -1.66 -41.27
CA ARG A 390 18.82 -2.39 -40.07
C ARG A 390 18.16 -1.90 -38.77
N THR A 391 17.70 -0.65 -38.71
CA THR A 391 16.88 -0.14 -37.60
C THR A 391 15.47 -0.75 -37.65
N ALA A 392 14.92 -0.94 -38.85
CA ALA A 392 13.69 -1.71 -39.03
C ALA A 392 13.87 -3.17 -38.58
N GLY A 393 14.96 -3.84 -38.97
CA GLY A 393 15.29 -5.21 -38.53
C GLY A 393 15.50 -5.36 -37.01
N LEU A 394 16.11 -4.37 -36.35
CA LEU A 394 16.24 -4.33 -34.88
C LEU A 394 14.89 -4.11 -34.19
N ARG A 395 14.07 -3.18 -34.70
CA ARG A 395 12.70 -2.95 -34.21
C ARG A 395 11.88 -4.24 -34.31
N GLU A 396 11.98 -4.92 -35.45
CA GLU A 396 11.31 -6.18 -35.73
C GLU A 396 11.79 -7.33 -34.83
N TYR A 397 13.10 -7.49 -34.65
CA TYR A 397 13.66 -8.46 -33.71
C TYR A 397 13.15 -8.24 -32.28
N TRP A 398 13.20 -6.99 -31.79
CA TRP A 398 12.73 -6.69 -30.43
C TRP A 398 11.21 -6.83 -30.30
N ARG A 399 10.46 -6.59 -31.37
CA ARG A 399 9.01 -6.81 -31.46
C ARG A 399 8.69 -8.31 -31.32
N GLN A 400 9.25 -9.16 -32.17
CA GLN A 400 9.08 -10.61 -32.11
C GLN A 400 9.56 -11.20 -30.77
N ARG A 401 10.68 -10.70 -30.24
CA ARG A 401 11.21 -11.13 -28.94
C ARG A 401 10.30 -10.74 -27.77
N ARG A 402 9.62 -9.58 -27.84
CA ARG A 402 8.62 -9.18 -26.83
C ARG A 402 7.39 -10.08 -26.90
N ALA A 403 6.89 -10.40 -28.09
CA ALA A 403 5.76 -11.29 -28.27
C ALA A 403 6.05 -12.72 -27.78
N TYR A 404 7.21 -13.28 -28.18
CA TYR A 404 7.69 -14.57 -27.66
C TYR A 404 7.82 -14.54 -26.14
N ALA A 405 8.45 -13.50 -25.59
CA ALA A 405 8.57 -13.34 -24.14
C ALA A 405 7.19 -13.29 -23.49
N HIS A 406 6.23 -12.52 -24.00
CA HIS A 406 4.87 -12.45 -23.45
C HIS A 406 4.21 -13.83 -23.35
N VAL A 407 4.26 -14.64 -24.41
CA VAL A 407 3.70 -16.01 -24.43
C VAL A 407 4.47 -16.91 -23.46
N ALA A 408 5.80 -16.96 -23.55
CA ALA A 408 6.63 -17.76 -22.65
C ALA A 408 6.41 -17.38 -21.18
N HIS A 409 6.17 -16.09 -20.90
CA HIS A 409 5.87 -15.60 -19.57
C HIS A 409 4.57 -16.20 -19.02
N ARG A 410 3.49 -16.11 -19.80
CA ARG A 410 2.20 -16.66 -19.39
C ARG A 410 2.24 -18.18 -19.24
N LEU A 411 2.95 -18.91 -20.11
CA LEU A 411 3.06 -20.36 -19.99
C LEU A 411 3.75 -20.81 -18.69
N ILE A 412 4.82 -20.11 -18.26
CA ILE A 412 5.48 -20.40 -16.98
C ILE A 412 4.54 -20.11 -15.81
N ALA A 413 3.86 -18.96 -15.84
CA ALA A 413 2.90 -18.61 -14.80
C ALA A 413 1.72 -19.59 -14.73
N GLU A 414 1.17 -20.01 -15.87
CA GLU A 414 0.09 -21.01 -15.95
C GLU A 414 0.53 -22.37 -15.44
N ARG A 415 1.75 -22.82 -15.76
CA ARG A 415 2.28 -24.07 -15.24
C ARG A 415 2.40 -24.01 -13.72
N ALA A 416 2.96 -22.92 -13.20
CA ALA A 416 3.10 -22.72 -11.77
C ALA A 416 1.74 -22.64 -11.06
N ALA A 417 0.75 -22.00 -11.67
CA ALA A 417 -0.61 -21.92 -11.14
C ALA A 417 -1.25 -23.31 -10.97
N ARG A 418 -0.95 -24.28 -11.85
CA ARG A 418 -1.46 -25.66 -11.76
C ARG A 418 -0.86 -26.46 -10.59
N GLU A 419 0.27 -26.03 -10.03
CA GLU A 419 0.85 -26.62 -8.82
C GLU A 419 0.01 -26.28 -7.56
N VAL A 420 -0.83 -25.25 -7.64
CA VAL A 420 -1.69 -24.81 -6.54
C VAL A 420 -3.00 -25.60 -6.54
N HIS A 421 -3.00 -26.72 -5.80
CA HIS A 421 -4.21 -27.47 -5.45
C HIS A 421 -5.08 -26.70 -4.43
N PRO A 422 -6.36 -27.10 -4.24
CA PRO A 422 -7.25 -26.52 -3.23
C PRO A 422 -6.57 -26.31 -1.88
N LEU A 423 -6.74 -25.12 -1.32
CA LEU A 423 -6.12 -24.75 -0.04
C LEU A 423 -6.90 -25.38 1.12
N SER A 424 -6.18 -26.06 1.99
CA SER A 424 -6.70 -26.47 3.30
C SER A 424 -6.95 -25.27 4.21
N GLU A 425 -7.77 -25.46 5.26
CA GLU A 425 -7.96 -24.42 6.29
C GLU A 425 -6.63 -23.97 6.91
N ARG A 426 -5.71 -24.92 7.17
CA ARG A 426 -4.36 -24.62 7.67
C ARG A 426 -3.58 -23.72 6.71
N GLU A 427 -3.60 -24.00 5.41
CA GLU A 427 -2.93 -23.17 4.41
C GLU A 427 -3.58 -21.78 4.32
N LEU A 428 -4.90 -21.67 4.42
CA LEU A 428 -5.58 -20.36 4.48
C LEU A 428 -5.13 -19.55 5.69
N LEU A 429 -4.98 -20.17 6.87
CA LEU A 429 -4.47 -19.51 8.06
C LEU A 429 -3.02 -19.02 7.87
N LEU A 430 -2.15 -19.89 7.34
CA LEU A 430 -0.76 -19.59 7.06
C LEU A 430 -0.63 -18.41 6.08
N LEU A 431 -1.23 -18.53 4.90
CA LEU A 431 -1.08 -17.59 3.80
C LEU A 431 -1.76 -16.26 4.13
N GLY A 432 -2.92 -16.29 4.78
CA GLY A 432 -3.62 -15.11 5.27
C GLY A 432 -2.82 -14.35 6.33
N ALA A 433 -2.14 -15.06 7.24
CA ALA A 433 -1.27 -14.44 8.23
C ALA A 433 -0.02 -13.79 7.60
N VAL A 434 0.62 -14.46 6.63
CA VAL A 434 1.77 -13.91 5.88
C VAL A 434 1.37 -12.66 5.10
N MET A 435 0.26 -12.72 4.37
CA MET A 435 -0.29 -11.57 3.64
C MET A 435 -0.62 -10.40 4.59
N TYR A 436 -1.29 -10.69 5.72
CA TYR A 436 -1.59 -9.66 6.71
C TYR A 436 -0.32 -9.06 7.32
N TRP A 437 0.73 -9.86 7.52
CA TRP A 437 1.98 -9.34 8.05
C TRP A 437 2.67 -8.38 7.08
N CYS A 438 2.51 -8.58 5.77
CA CYS A 438 3.02 -7.69 4.73
C CYS A 438 2.20 -6.40 4.61
N GLU A 439 0.89 -6.52 4.42
CA GLU A 439 0.01 -5.42 3.97
C GLU A 439 -0.92 -4.88 5.09
N GLY A 440 -1.06 -5.62 6.18
CA GLY A 440 -1.97 -5.33 7.27
C GLY A 440 -1.48 -4.24 8.22
N GLY A 441 -2.43 -3.67 8.95
CA GLY A 441 -2.18 -2.73 10.04
C GLY A 441 -1.47 -3.43 11.19
N LYS A 442 -0.17 -3.16 11.34
CA LYS A 442 0.64 -3.64 12.47
C LYS A 442 0.73 -2.59 13.58
N ASP A 443 0.61 -3.05 14.82
CA ASP A 443 0.87 -2.22 15.99
C ASP A 443 2.32 -1.73 15.98
N LYS A 444 2.51 -0.51 16.50
CA LYS A 444 3.83 0.10 16.65
C LYS A 444 4.23 0.04 18.11
N THR A 445 5.54 0.02 18.38
CA THR A 445 6.08 0.03 19.76
C THR A 445 5.51 1.19 20.59
N TYR A 446 5.27 2.34 19.95
CA TYR A 446 4.69 3.54 20.57
C TYR A 446 3.15 3.64 20.45
N ARG A 447 2.47 2.72 19.75
CA ARG A 447 1.02 2.74 19.58
C ARG A 447 0.47 1.34 19.34
N ARG A 448 -0.17 0.80 20.38
CA ARG A 448 -0.80 -0.52 20.38
C ARG A 448 -2.32 -0.38 20.33
N ARG A 449 -2.92 -0.78 19.21
CA ARG A 449 -4.37 -0.75 18.94
C ARG A 449 -4.99 -2.14 18.94
N GLU A 450 -4.21 -3.18 18.65
CA GLU A 450 -4.62 -4.60 18.61
C GLU A 450 -5.88 -4.78 17.78
N ARG A 451 -5.88 -4.20 16.58
CA ARG A 451 -7.02 -4.18 15.69
C ARG A 451 -6.60 -4.72 14.34
N VAL A 452 -7.35 -5.69 13.85
CA VAL A 452 -7.21 -6.21 12.50
C VAL A 452 -7.77 -5.17 11.52
N CYS A 453 -6.89 -4.62 10.70
CA CYS A 453 -7.20 -3.64 9.66
C CYS A 453 -6.34 -3.97 8.45
N PHE A 454 -6.93 -4.03 7.27
CA PHE A 454 -6.24 -4.29 6.01
C PHE A 454 -6.68 -3.25 4.99
N ILE A 455 -5.76 -2.69 4.21
CA ILE A 455 -6.11 -1.74 3.15
C ILE A 455 -5.26 -2.01 1.93
N ASN A 456 -5.89 -2.28 0.79
CA ASN A 456 -5.16 -2.52 -0.45
C ASN A 456 -5.97 -2.04 -1.68
N SER A 457 -5.26 -1.78 -2.78
CA SER A 457 -5.87 -1.43 -4.07
C SER A 457 -6.08 -2.63 -4.99
N ASP A 458 -5.47 -3.77 -4.67
CA ASP A 458 -5.61 -5.01 -5.42
C ASP A 458 -6.85 -5.79 -4.93
N ALA A 459 -7.81 -5.99 -5.81
CA ALA A 459 -9.06 -6.68 -5.49
C ALA A 459 -8.88 -8.15 -5.11
N ALA A 460 -7.88 -8.83 -5.69
CA ALA A 460 -7.62 -10.23 -5.40
C ALA A 460 -7.07 -10.40 -3.97
N LEU A 461 -6.17 -9.49 -3.54
CA LEU A 461 -5.68 -9.46 -2.16
C LEU A 461 -6.79 -9.18 -1.15
N VAL A 462 -7.67 -8.22 -1.45
CA VAL A 462 -8.81 -7.88 -0.58
C VAL A 462 -9.80 -9.05 -0.49
N LYS A 463 -10.13 -9.70 -1.61
CA LYS A 463 -11.02 -10.87 -1.64
C LYS A 463 -10.42 -12.04 -0.84
N PHE A 464 -9.14 -12.35 -1.06
CA PHE A 464 -8.44 -13.38 -0.30
C PHE A 464 -8.41 -13.04 1.20
N PHE A 465 -8.23 -11.77 1.57
CA PHE A 465 -8.30 -11.33 2.97
C PHE A 465 -9.68 -11.57 3.59
N VAL A 466 -10.76 -11.31 2.86
CA VAL A 466 -12.13 -11.61 3.33
C VAL A 466 -12.31 -13.12 3.52
N ALA A 467 -11.90 -13.95 2.56
CA ALA A 467 -11.96 -15.41 2.68
C ALA A 467 -11.14 -15.93 3.87
N PHE A 468 -9.95 -15.37 4.10
CA PHE A 468 -9.14 -15.65 5.28
C PHE A 468 -9.88 -15.29 6.58
N LEU A 469 -10.52 -14.12 6.66
CA LEU A 469 -11.31 -13.74 7.83
C LEU A 469 -12.49 -14.69 8.06
N GLU A 470 -13.19 -15.11 7.01
CA GLU A 470 -14.28 -16.09 7.09
C GLU A 470 -13.77 -17.44 7.61
N SER A 471 -12.62 -17.92 7.13
CA SER A 471 -11.96 -19.14 7.64
C SER A 471 -11.55 -19.02 9.12
N CYS A 472 -11.33 -17.79 9.61
CA CYS A 472 -11.08 -17.51 11.02
C CYS A 472 -12.38 -17.44 11.86
N GLY A 473 -13.55 -17.69 11.26
CA GLY A 473 -14.87 -17.58 11.88
C GLY A 473 -15.35 -16.13 12.05
N VAL A 474 -14.83 -15.18 11.26
CA VAL A 474 -15.30 -13.79 11.30
C VAL A 474 -16.52 -13.64 10.39
N GLU A 475 -17.66 -13.34 11.00
CA GLU A 475 -18.86 -12.98 10.25
C GLU A 475 -18.70 -11.67 9.47
N ARG A 476 -19.33 -11.59 8.30
CA ARG A 476 -19.36 -10.37 7.47
C ARG A 476 -19.90 -9.15 8.22
N SER A 477 -20.87 -9.34 9.11
CA SER A 477 -21.41 -8.30 9.99
C SER A 477 -20.34 -7.58 10.83
N ARG A 478 -19.20 -8.25 11.09
CA ARG A 478 -18.06 -7.72 11.85
C ARG A 478 -16.99 -7.08 10.97
N MET A 479 -17.14 -7.10 9.65
CA MET A 479 -16.21 -6.53 8.68
C MET A 479 -16.71 -5.15 8.22
N ALA A 480 -16.14 -4.09 8.80
CA ALA A 480 -16.41 -2.73 8.40
C ALA A 480 -15.57 -2.36 7.16
N MET A 481 -16.22 -2.24 5.99
CA MET A 481 -15.54 -1.90 4.74
C MET A 481 -15.70 -0.42 4.41
N ARG A 482 -14.63 0.21 3.90
CA ARG A 482 -14.62 1.63 3.53
C ARG A 482 -13.71 1.89 2.35
N VAL A 483 -14.22 2.60 1.34
CA VAL A 483 -13.41 3.04 0.19
C VAL A 483 -12.58 4.27 0.56
N HIS A 484 -11.30 4.24 0.18
CA HIS A 484 -10.36 5.35 0.28
C HIS A 484 -10.01 5.83 -1.13
N ILE A 485 -10.49 7.01 -1.51
CA ILE A 485 -10.39 7.52 -2.89
C ILE A 485 -9.96 9.00 -2.90
N HIS A 486 -9.33 9.45 -3.99
CA HIS A 486 -8.99 10.86 -4.17
C HIS A 486 -10.25 11.70 -4.44
N ARG A 487 -10.20 13.00 -4.18
CA ARG A 487 -11.34 13.91 -4.45
C ARG A 487 -11.85 13.85 -5.90
N THR A 488 -10.97 13.50 -6.84
CA THR A 488 -11.25 13.44 -8.27
C THR A 488 -11.73 12.06 -8.73
N GLY A 489 -11.78 11.07 -7.83
CA GLY A 489 -12.23 9.73 -8.16
C GLY A 489 -13.74 9.58 -8.02
N ASP A 490 -14.30 8.66 -8.80
CA ASP A 490 -15.71 8.30 -8.76
C ASP A 490 -15.99 7.32 -7.61
N VAL A 491 -16.72 7.79 -6.59
CA VAL A 491 -17.09 7.00 -5.41
C VAL A 491 -18.08 5.91 -5.75
N GLU A 492 -19.04 6.20 -6.63
CA GLU A 492 -20.14 5.30 -6.97
C GLU A 492 -19.59 4.12 -7.76
N ALA A 493 -18.83 4.41 -8.82
CA ALA A 493 -18.15 3.38 -9.60
C ALA A 493 -17.11 2.60 -8.77
N ALA A 494 -16.50 3.22 -7.75
CA ALA A 494 -15.63 2.49 -6.83
C ALA A 494 -16.44 1.52 -5.94
N HIS A 495 -17.58 1.93 -5.38
CA HIS A 495 -18.46 1.03 -4.62
C HIS A 495 -18.93 -0.14 -5.48
N GLU A 496 -19.34 0.09 -6.73
CA GLU A 496 -19.74 -0.97 -7.66
C GLU A 496 -18.60 -1.94 -7.97
N PHE A 497 -17.41 -1.39 -8.25
CA PHE A 497 -16.22 -2.19 -8.50
C PHE A 497 -15.88 -3.10 -7.31
N TRP A 498 -15.96 -2.60 -6.07
CA TRP A 498 -15.62 -3.38 -4.86
C TRP A 498 -16.74 -4.33 -4.42
N ALA A 499 -18.01 -3.98 -4.67
CA ALA A 499 -19.18 -4.82 -4.37
C ALA A 499 -19.12 -6.16 -5.11
N LYS A 500 -18.85 -6.11 -6.43
CA LYS A 500 -18.86 -7.28 -7.32
C LYS A 500 -17.96 -8.44 -6.87
N PRO A 501 -16.64 -8.28 -6.67
CA PRO A 501 -15.76 -9.39 -6.28
C PRO A 501 -16.01 -9.89 -4.84
N LEU A 502 -16.67 -9.10 -4.00
CA LEU A 502 -16.96 -9.43 -2.61
C LEU A 502 -18.35 -10.03 -2.41
N GLY A 503 -19.22 -9.97 -3.42
CA GLY A 503 -20.61 -10.44 -3.31
C GLY A 503 -21.40 -9.68 -2.25
N VAL A 504 -21.22 -8.35 -2.16
CA VAL A 504 -21.92 -7.49 -1.18
C VAL A 504 -22.65 -6.37 -1.88
N GLU A 505 -23.75 -5.91 -1.27
CA GLU A 505 -24.49 -4.74 -1.73
C GLU A 505 -23.76 -3.43 -1.44
N ARG A 506 -24.10 -2.39 -2.19
CA ARG A 506 -23.46 -1.06 -2.06
C ARG A 506 -23.62 -0.44 -0.68
N ASP A 507 -24.76 -0.68 -0.03
CA ASP A 507 -25.07 -0.16 1.31
C ASP A 507 -24.26 -0.85 2.42
N PHE A 508 -23.51 -1.91 2.10
CA PHE A 508 -22.57 -2.53 3.01
C PHE A 508 -21.36 -1.63 3.32
N PHE A 509 -21.00 -0.71 2.42
CA PHE A 509 -19.86 0.17 2.59
C PHE A 509 -20.14 1.34 3.55
N ARG A 510 -19.19 1.61 4.44
CA ARG A 510 -19.21 2.83 5.26
C ARG A 510 -18.84 4.05 4.40
N SER A 511 -19.23 5.23 4.89
CA SER A 511 -18.90 6.51 4.24
C SER A 511 -17.42 6.60 3.85
N PRO A 512 -17.11 6.92 2.58
CA PRO A 512 -15.74 6.85 2.06
C PRO A 512 -14.81 7.87 2.72
N VAL A 513 -13.50 7.61 2.65
CA VAL A 513 -12.47 8.61 2.97
C VAL A 513 -12.03 9.31 1.70
N ILE A 514 -12.29 10.61 1.63
CA ILE A 514 -11.85 11.46 0.52
C ILE A 514 -10.46 12.03 0.81
N LYS A 515 -9.46 11.58 0.05
CA LYS A 515 -8.08 12.06 0.11
C LYS A 515 -7.98 13.40 -0.66
N ARG A 516 -7.65 14.47 0.07
CA ARG A 516 -7.59 15.86 -0.46
C ARG A 516 -6.35 16.17 -1.31
N HIS A 517 -5.30 15.35 -1.23
CA HIS A 517 -4.07 15.60 -2.00
C HIS A 517 -4.21 15.11 -3.44
N GLU A 518 -3.69 15.90 -4.38
CA GLU A 518 -3.58 15.53 -5.79
C GLU A 518 -2.38 14.58 -5.97
N PRO A 519 -2.58 13.38 -6.55
CA PRO A 519 -1.49 12.46 -6.79
C PRO A 519 -0.49 13.05 -7.80
N LYS A 520 0.80 12.99 -7.48
CA LYS A 520 1.88 13.42 -8.40
C LYS A 520 2.02 12.52 -9.63
N THR A 521 1.49 11.30 -9.55
CA THR A 521 1.43 10.32 -10.64
C THR A 521 0.11 10.48 -11.39
N SER A 522 0.17 10.88 -12.66
CA SER A 522 -1.00 10.79 -13.54
C SER A 522 -1.20 9.33 -13.94
N TYR A 523 -2.31 8.75 -13.51
CA TYR A 523 -2.79 7.48 -14.06
C TYR A 523 -3.49 7.81 -15.38
N ARG A 524 -2.71 8.13 -16.42
CA ARG A 524 -3.25 8.09 -17.79
C ARG A 524 -3.59 6.62 -18.07
N ASP A 525 -4.86 6.34 -18.34
CA ASP A 525 -5.40 5.06 -18.83
C ASP A 525 -5.75 3.94 -17.82
N ARG A 526 -6.07 4.24 -16.56
CA ARG A 526 -6.79 3.26 -15.71
C ARG A 526 -7.95 3.95 -14.97
N GLU A 527 -9.14 3.37 -15.06
CA GLU A 527 -10.25 3.71 -14.17
C GLU A 527 -9.80 3.50 -12.71
N TYR A 528 -9.45 4.59 -12.05
CA TYR A 528 -8.96 4.55 -10.68
C TYR A 528 -10.13 4.30 -9.71
N ARG A 529 -10.11 3.15 -9.01
CA ARG A 529 -11.17 2.71 -8.09
C ARG A 529 -10.82 2.84 -6.60
N GLY A 530 -9.75 3.57 -6.28
CA GLY A 530 -9.30 3.75 -4.90
C GLY A 530 -8.70 2.49 -4.26
N CYS A 531 -8.64 2.48 -2.93
CA CYS A 531 -8.27 1.31 -2.12
C CYS A 531 -9.42 0.96 -1.19
N LEU A 532 -9.63 -0.33 -0.90
CA LEU A 532 -10.61 -0.75 0.10
C LEU A 532 -9.93 -1.02 1.43
N GLN A 533 -10.42 -0.37 2.49
CA GLN A 533 -10.07 -0.68 3.87
C GLN A 533 -11.09 -1.67 4.44
N VAL A 534 -10.63 -2.77 5.00
CA VAL A 534 -11.40 -3.77 5.75
C VAL A 534 -10.97 -3.73 7.21
N ASP A 535 -11.88 -3.31 8.08
CA ASP A 535 -11.68 -3.22 9.52
C ASP A 535 -12.50 -4.30 10.25
N VAL A 536 -11.86 -5.14 11.08
CA VAL A 536 -12.60 -6.13 11.86
C VAL A 536 -12.98 -5.56 13.23
N LEU A 537 -14.27 -5.57 13.54
CA LEU A 537 -14.81 -5.07 14.80
C LEU A 537 -14.52 -6.04 15.96
N ARG A 538 -14.02 -5.49 17.08
CA ARG A 538 -13.66 -6.24 18.30
C ARG A 538 -12.69 -7.41 17.99
N SER A 539 -11.56 -7.10 17.36
CA SER A 539 -10.64 -8.08 16.77
C SER A 539 -9.33 -8.31 17.53
N ARG A 540 -9.26 -7.95 18.81
CA ARG A 540 -8.03 -8.07 19.63
C ARG A 540 -7.45 -9.48 19.66
N GLU A 541 -8.27 -10.48 19.96
CA GLU A 541 -7.81 -11.86 20.01
C GLU A 541 -7.43 -12.40 18.64
N LEU A 542 -8.20 -12.06 17.60
CA LEU A 542 -7.86 -12.41 16.22
C LEU A 542 -6.52 -11.78 15.81
N TYR A 543 -6.28 -10.52 16.18
CA TYR A 543 -5.01 -9.86 15.93
C TYR A 543 -3.85 -10.67 16.55
N TRP A 544 -3.98 -11.10 17.82
CA TRP A 544 -2.96 -11.94 18.45
C TRP A 544 -2.81 -13.31 17.78
N LYS A 545 -3.91 -13.93 17.33
CA LYS A 545 -3.84 -15.19 16.56
C LYS A 545 -3.08 -14.99 15.25
N ILE A 546 -3.33 -13.91 14.51
CA ILE A 546 -2.61 -13.59 13.27
C ILE A 546 -1.11 -13.41 13.54
N GLU A 547 -0.74 -12.67 14.60
CA GLU A 547 0.67 -12.56 15.00
C GLU A 547 1.28 -13.95 15.32
N GLY A 548 0.51 -14.84 15.93
CA GLY A 548 0.92 -16.20 16.25
C GLY A 548 1.06 -17.11 15.02
N TRP A 549 0.10 -17.09 14.09
CA TRP A 549 0.19 -17.82 12.84
C TRP A 549 1.39 -17.35 12.00
N PHE A 550 1.64 -16.03 11.94
CA PHE A 550 2.84 -15.51 11.30
C PHE A 550 4.12 -15.98 12.00
N LEU A 551 4.15 -16.02 13.33
CA LEU A 551 5.28 -16.58 14.07
C LEU A 551 5.50 -18.05 13.71
N GLY A 552 4.43 -18.85 13.60
CA GLY A 552 4.51 -20.24 13.13
C GLY A 552 5.08 -20.35 11.72
N ALA A 553 4.69 -19.44 10.81
CA ALA A 553 5.24 -19.36 9.45
C ALA A 553 6.76 -19.10 9.42
N VAL A 554 7.27 -18.32 10.38
CA VAL A 554 8.69 -17.94 10.44
C VAL A 554 9.54 -19.02 11.09
N LEU A 555 9.08 -19.56 12.23
CA LEU A 555 9.84 -20.54 13.00
C LEU A 555 9.76 -21.95 12.39
N GLY A 556 8.61 -22.32 11.83
CA GLY A 556 8.26 -23.74 11.65
C GLY A 556 8.09 -24.45 13.01
N GLY A 557 7.47 -25.62 13.03
CA GLY A 557 7.59 -26.52 14.17
C GLY A 557 9.05 -26.94 14.34
N GLU A 558 9.57 -26.91 15.57
CA GLU A 558 10.70 -27.80 15.87
C GLU A 558 10.19 -29.23 15.72
N PRO A 559 10.98 -30.16 15.12
CA PRO A 559 10.66 -31.58 15.23
C PRO A 559 10.50 -31.86 16.71
N ALA A 560 9.36 -32.45 17.08
CA ALA A 560 9.19 -32.97 18.42
C ALA A 560 10.41 -33.86 18.69
N ALA A 561 11.32 -33.39 19.54
CA ALA A 561 12.42 -34.21 20.00
C ALA A 561 11.75 -35.41 20.67
N ASN A 562 11.73 -36.55 19.99
CA ASN A 562 11.32 -37.82 20.56
C ASN A 562 12.11 -37.98 21.87
N LYS A 563 11.39 -37.84 22.98
CA LYS A 563 11.80 -38.26 24.30
C LYS A 563 10.82 -39.30 24.78
#